data_AF-A0A964KT40-F1
#
_entry.id   AF-A0A964KT40-F1
#
_cell.length_a   1.000
_cell.length_b   1.000
_cell.length_c   1.000
_cell.angle_alpha   90.00
_cell.angle_beta   90.00
_cell.angle_gamma   90.00
#
_symmetry.space_group_name_H-M   'P 1'
#
loop_
_entity.id
_entity.type
_entity.pdbx_description
1 polymer ?
#
loop_
_entity_poly.entity_id
_entity_poly.type
_entity_poly.pdbx_seq_one_letter_code
_entity_poly.pdbx_strand_id
1 'polypeptide(L)'
;MARPIVVSDMDGTLTTAETWRGVHQWIRANYRSAAASRFITVRLPLVFLARTGLMNKERFRARWLEDQTKLLRGLRAEQLAVMGEWV
;
A
#
# COMPACT_ATOMS: atom_id res chain seq x y z
N MET A 1 -31.65 -20.79 8.11
CA MET A 1 -31.40 -19.85 7.01
C MET A 1 -29.93 -19.40 7.09
N ALA A 2 -29.17 -19.50 6.00
CA ALA A 2 -27.81 -18.96 5.97
C ALA A 2 -27.86 -17.43 5.90
N ARG A 3 -27.02 -16.75 6.68
CA ARG A 3 -26.88 -15.29 6.59
C ARG A 3 -26.14 -14.91 5.29
N PRO A 4 -26.51 -13.81 4.62
CA PRO A 4 -25.79 -13.35 3.44
C PRO A 4 -24.38 -12.88 3.83
N ILE A 5 -23.40 -13.18 2.97
CA ILE A 5 -22.02 -12.69 3.07
C ILE A 5 -21.88 -11.53 2.08
N VAL A 6 -21.38 -10.40 2.56
CA VAL A 6 -21.07 -9.23 1.73
C VAL A 6 -19.55 -9.08 1.67
N VAL A 7 -19.01 -8.96 0.47
CA VAL A 7 -17.59 -8.71 0.22
C VAL A 7 -17.49 -7.39 -0.54
N SER A 8 -16.70 -6.45 -0.03
CA SER A 8 -16.44 -5.17 -0.68
C SER A 8 -14.94 -4.92 -0.72
N ASP A 9 -14.48 -4.41 -1.85
CA ASP A 9 -13.15 -3.83 -1.94
C ASP A 9 -13.07 -2.54 -1.11
N MET A 10 -11.87 -2.17 -0.68
CA MET A 10 -11.62 -0.95 0.07
C MET A 10 -11.27 0.20 -0.88
N ASP A 11 -10.13 0.09 -1.57
CA ASP A 11 -9.57 1.12 -2.43
C ASP A 11 -10.39 1.31 -3.71
N GLY A 12 -11.04 2.47 -3.87
CA GLY A 12 -11.87 2.78 -5.04
C GLY A 12 -13.30 2.25 -4.96
N THR A 13 -13.68 1.60 -3.85
CA THR A 13 -15.08 1.23 -3.56
C THR A 13 -15.57 1.86 -2.27
N LEU A 14 -14.95 1.54 -1.12
CA LEU A 14 -15.33 2.11 0.18
C LEU A 14 -14.59 3.41 0.50
N THR A 15 -13.45 3.66 -0.15
CA THR A 15 -12.70 4.91 -0.05
C THR A 15 -12.25 5.41 -1.42
N THR A 16 -12.17 6.73 -1.57
CA THR A 16 -11.58 7.39 -2.75
C THR A 16 -10.07 7.63 -2.59
N ALA A 17 -9.56 7.52 -1.37
CA ALA A 17 -8.13 7.55 -1.11
C ALA A 17 -7.47 6.24 -1.56
N GLU A 18 -6.18 6.29 -1.90
CA GLU A 18 -5.40 5.10 -2.20
C GLU A 18 -4.58 4.72 -0.96
N THR A 19 -4.91 3.62 -0.30
CA THR A 19 -4.29 3.17 0.96
C THR A 19 -2.76 3.17 0.89
N TRP A 20 -2.18 2.71 -0.23
CA TRP A 20 -0.72 2.66 -0.39
C TRP A 20 -0.05 4.04 -0.31
N ARG A 21 -0.73 5.11 -0.73
CA ARG A 21 -0.19 6.48 -0.65
C ARG A 21 -0.14 6.93 0.81
N GLY A 22 -1.20 6.66 1.56
CA GLY A 22 -1.26 6.94 2.99
C GLY A 22 -0.15 6.21 3.73
N VAL A 23 -0.08 4.88 3.59
CA VAL A 23 0.98 4.07 4.22
C VAL A 23 2.37 4.63 3.91
N HIS A 24 2.63 4.99 2.66
CA HIS A 24 3.94 5.53 2.30
C HIS A 24 4.22 6.92 2.91
N GLN A 25 3.25 7.84 2.91
CA GLN A 25 3.42 9.14 3.55
C GLN A 25 3.64 9.00 5.05
N TRP A 26 2.89 8.11 5.71
CA TRP A 26 3.05 7.85 7.14
C TRP A 26 4.46 7.33 7.46
N ILE A 27 4.98 6.37 6.68
CA ILE A 27 6.35 5.87 6.83
C ILE A 27 7.35 7.03 6.66
N ARG A 28 7.15 7.91 5.68
CA ARG A 28 8.05 9.06 5.48
C ARG A 28 7.98 10.09 6.60
N ALA A 29 6.84 10.27 7.23
CA ALA A 29 6.66 11.24 8.32
C ALA A 29 7.20 10.70 9.65
N ASN A 30 6.95 9.42 9.95
CA ASN A 30 7.18 8.83 11.27
C ASN A 30 8.38 7.87 11.33
N TYR A 31 8.84 7.36 10.19
CA TYR A 31 9.86 6.31 10.13
C TYR A 31 10.81 6.50 8.94
N ARG A 32 11.44 7.68 8.88
CA ARG A 32 12.37 8.06 7.80
C ARG A 32 13.50 7.05 7.70
N SER A 33 13.53 6.32 6.59
CA SER A 33 14.60 5.38 6.26
C SER A 33 14.99 5.51 4.79
N ALA A 34 16.26 5.21 4.48
CA ALA A 34 16.72 5.14 3.10
C ALA A 34 15.94 4.09 2.30
N ALA A 35 15.48 3.01 2.95
CA ALA A 35 14.63 2.00 2.35
C ALA A 35 13.26 2.56 1.91
N ALA A 36 12.62 3.37 2.76
CA ALA A 36 11.34 4.01 2.43
C ALA A 36 11.48 5.00 1.28
N SER A 37 12.54 5.81 1.26
CA SER A 37 12.81 6.72 0.14
C SER A 37 13.06 5.95 -1.16
N ARG A 38 13.96 4.96 -1.13
CA ARG A 38 14.29 4.12 -2.29
C ARG A 38 13.09 3.35 -2.84
N PHE A 39 12.16 2.95 -1.98
CA PHE A 39 10.96 2.21 -2.38
C PHE A 39 10.19 2.93 -3.49
N ILE A 40 9.92 4.23 -3.31
CA ILE A 40 9.20 5.02 -4.30
C ILE A 40 10.09 5.34 -5.49
N THR A 41 11.33 5.79 -5.28
CA THR A 41 12.20 6.21 -6.40
C THR A 41 12.41 5.09 -7.43
N VAL A 42 12.49 3.84 -6.97
CA VAL A 42 12.66 2.68 -7.85
C VAL A 42 11.34 2.25 -8.49
N ARG A 43 10.22 2.28 -7.75
CA ARG A 43 8.97 1.67 -8.21
C ARG A 43 8.03 2.64 -8.94
N LEU A 44 8.15 3.96 -8.74
CA LEU A 44 7.35 4.95 -9.45
C LEU A 44 7.53 4.87 -10.98
N PRO A 45 8.76 4.74 -11.52
CA PRO A 45 8.96 4.51 -12.96
C PRO A 45 8.25 3.24 -13.46
N LEU A 46 8.22 2.18 -12.65
CA LEU A 46 7.54 0.93 -13.00
C LEU A 46 6.01 1.09 -13.05
N VAL A 47 5.43 2.03 -12.30
CA VAL A 47 3.99 2.37 -12.43
C VAL A 47 3.70 2.88 -13.84
N PHE A 48 4.53 3.77 -14.38
CA PHE A 48 4.36 4.28 -15.74
C PHE A 48 4.49 3.17 -16.78
N LEU A 49 5.47 2.27 -16.62
CA LEU A 49 5.60 1.07 -17.46
C LEU A 49 4.38 0.16 -17.35
N ALA A 50 3.86 -0.10 -16.15
CA ALA A 50 2.67 -0.93 -15.96
C ALA A 50 1.41 -0.32 -16.60
N ARG A 51 1.34 1.00 -16.77
CA ARG A 51 0.24 1.67 -17.48
C ARG A 51 0.26 1.46 -18.99
N THR A 52 1.39 1.08 -19.57
CA THR A 52 1.51 0.82 -21.02
C THR A 52 0.88 -0.51 -21.46
N GLY A 53 0.42 -1.35 -20.51
CA GLY A 53 -0.11 -2.68 -20.80
C GLY A 53 0.96 -3.75 -20.99
N LEU A 54 2.26 -3.37 -21.02
CA LEU A 54 3.40 -4.30 -21.12
C LEU A 54 3.59 -5.17 -19.86
N MET A 55 2.91 -4.84 -18.77
CA MET A 55 2.98 -5.59 -17.51
C MET A 55 1.57 -5.92 -17.00
N ASN A 56 1.44 -7.07 -16.34
CA ASN A 56 0.20 -7.42 -15.66
C ASN A 56 -0.01 -6.49 -14.45
N LYS A 57 -1.01 -5.61 -14.55
CA LYS A 57 -1.33 -4.59 -13.55
C LYS A 57 -1.66 -5.17 -12.17
N GLU A 58 -2.41 -6.26 -12.12
CA GLU A 58 -2.82 -6.89 -10.86
C GLU A 58 -1.64 -7.55 -10.16
N ARG A 59 -0.77 -8.23 -10.91
CA ARG A 59 0.48 -8.77 -10.38
C ARG A 59 1.41 -7.65 -9.87
N PHE A 60 1.47 -6.52 -10.57
CA PHE A 60 2.24 -5.37 -10.13
C PHE A 60 1.69 -4.78 -8.83
N ARG A 61 0.36 -4.60 -8.71
CA ARG A 61 -0.30 -4.14 -7.50
C ARG A 61 -0.07 -5.07 -6.32
N ALA A 62 -0.24 -6.38 -6.51
CA ALA A 62 0.02 -7.37 -5.47
C ALA A 62 1.47 -7.31 -4.97
N ARG A 63 2.45 -7.24 -5.89
CA ARG A 63 3.87 -7.11 -5.53
C ARG A 63 4.16 -5.80 -4.81
N TRP A 64 3.54 -4.71 -5.24
CA TRP A 64 3.68 -3.41 -4.59
C TRP A 64 3.25 -3.47 -3.13
N LEU A 65 2.06 -4.02 -2.85
CA LEU A 65 1.54 -4.16 -1.50
C LEU A 65 2.43 -5.08 -0.65
N GLU A 66 2.82 -6.24 -1.18
CA GLU A 66 3.72 -7.19 -0.48
C GLU A 66 5.07 -6.55 -0.13
N ASP A 67 5.64 -5.76 -1.03
CA ASP A 67 6.90 -5.09 -0.76
C ASP A 67 6.73 -3.90 0.20
N GLN A 68 5.58 -3.23 0.17
CA GLN A 68 5.29 -2.13 1.09
C GLN A 68 5.16 -2.63 2.52
N THR A 69 4.56 -3.81 2.75
CA THR A 69 4.51 -4.40 4.10
C THR A 69 5.90 -4.76 4.64
N LYS A 70 6.88 -5.06 3.78
CA LYS A 70 8.28 -5.26 4.22
C LYS A 70 8.89 -4.01 4.84
N LEU A 71 8.43 -2.81 4.48
CA LEU A 71 8.88 -1.56 5.11
C LEU A 71 8.33 -1.38 6.52
N LEU A 72 7.23 -2.05 6.85
CA LEU A 72 6.59 -2.03 8.17
C LEU A 72 7.16 -3.11 9.10
N ARG A 73 8.08 -3.95 8.61
CA ARG A 73 8.69 -5.01 9.40
C ARG A 73 9.42 -4.43 10.62
N GLY A 74 9.11 -4.95 11.79
CA GLY A 74 9.70 -4.52 13.06
C GLY A 74 8.89 -3.44 13.78
N LEU A 75 7.82 -2.92 13.18
CA LEU A 75 6.85 -2.09 13.91
C LEU A 75 6.00 -2.97 14.83
N ARG A 76 5.69 -2.43 16.00
CA ARG A 76 4.78 -3.06 16.95
C ARG A 76 3.32 -2.85 16.51
N ALA A 77 2.42 -3.69 17.02
CA ALA A 77 1.00 -3.64 16.68
C ALA A 77 0.37 -2.28 16.99
N GLU A 78 0.77 -1.62 18.08
CA GLU A 78 0.26 -0.30 18.47
C GLU A 78 0.66 0.78 17.45
N GLN A 79 1.87 0.67 16.89
CA GLN A 79 2.34 1.59 15.86
C GLN A 79 1.57 1.39 14.54
N LEU A 80 1.21 0.15 14.23
CA LEU A 80 0.38 -0.17 13.06
C LEU A 80 -1.07 0.33 13.25
N ALA A 81 -1.62 0.25 14.46
CA ALA A 81 -2.94 0.79 14.77
C ALA A 81 -2.96 2.32 14.59
N VAL A 82 -1.94 3.02 15.11
CA VAL A 82 -1.80 4.48 14.92
C VAL A 82 -1.65 4.84 13.44
N MET A 83 -0.96 4.03 12.64
CA MET A 83 -0.92 4.22 11.19
C MET A 83 -2.31 4.03 10.58
N GLY A 84 -3.07 3.01 10.99
CA GLY A 84 -4.40 2.72 10.47
C GLY A 84 -5.41 3.84 10.70
N GLU A 85 -5.33 4.55 11.83
CA GLU A 85 -6.17 5.73 12.10
C GLU A 85 -5.78 6.97 11.28
N TRP A 86 -4.56 6.99 10.72
CA TRP A 86 -4.04 8.12 9.96
C TRP A 86 -4.26 7.97 8.45
N VAL A 87 -4.20 6.73 7.94
CA VAL A 87 -4.30 6.37 6.51
C VAL A 87 -5.74 6.39 6.03
#